data_AF-A0A6P2DCM0-F1
#
_entry.id   AF-A0A6P2DCM0-F1
#
_cell.length_a   1.000
_cell.length_b   1.000
_cell.length_c   1.000
_cell.angle_alpha   90.00
_cell.angle_beta   90.00
_cell.angle_gamma   90.00
#
_symmetry.space_group_name_H-M   'P 1'
#
loop_
_entity.id
_entity.type
_entity.pdbx_description
1 polymer ?
#
loop_
_entity_poly.entity_id
_entity_poly.type
_entity_poly.pdbx_seq_one_letter_code
_entity_poly.pdbx_strand_id
1 'polypeptide(L)'
;MRGFTLRAVPVYFVAFACGCFGKQDVQRTDGPPPSPTHAYWKQASEILARKPDAETMPAYVALVRVQTDALRELPTDGVDAELIAAVASVIKCEEDVLRRAEMVDNNPARLKESKELAMGFANANRVATESKKRLKALQPALNTRHGGGFAPMV
;
A
#
# COMPACT_ATOMS: atom_id res chain seq x y z
N MET A 1 -49.07 39.53 -30.91
CA MET A 1 -49.36 38.09 -30.74
C MET A 1 -48.06 37.33 -30.54
N ARG A 2 -47.82 36.87 -29.32
CA ARG A 2 -47.10 35.64 -28.92
C ARG A 2 -46.72 35.82 -27.44
N GLY A 3 -47.50 35.13 -26.60
CA GLY A 3 -47.45 35.24 -25.16
C GLY A 3 -46.20 34.56 -24.59
N PHE A 4 -45.61 35.21 -23.60
CA PHE A 4 -44.72 34.58 -22.64
C PHE A 4 -45.52 34.28 -21.38
N THR A 5 -45.93 33.03 -21.23
CA THR A 5 -46.45 32.49 -19.97
C THR A 5 -45.31 32.40 -18.97
N LEU A 6 -45.26 33.35 -18.03
CA LEU A 6 -44.54 33.21 -16.77
C LEU A 6 -45.18 32.07 -15.97
N ARG A 7 -44.54 30.90 -15.98
CA ARG A 7 -44.91 29.82 -15.07
C ARG A 7 -44.52 30.25 -13.65
N ALA A 8 -45.55 30.39 -12.82
CA ALA A 8 -45.43 30.60 -11.38
C ALA A 8 -44.53 29.52 -10.77
N VAL A 9 -43.46 29.97 -10.14
CA VAL A 9 -42.59 29.18 -9.28
C VAL A 9 -43.34 28.97 -7.96
N PRO A 10 -43.55 27.73 -7.47
CA PRO A 10 -44.01 27.54 -6.11
C PRO A 10 -42.88 27.93 -5.15
N VAL A 11 -43.00 29.13 -4.58
CA VAL A 11 -42.23 29.59 -3.44
C VAL A 11 -42.63 28.74 -2.23
N TYR A 12 -41.88 27.67 -1.96
CA TYR A 12 -41.93 27.01 -0.67
C TYR A 12 -41.06 27.81 0.31
N PHE A 13 -41.73 28.74 0.99
CA PHE A 13 -41.32 29.25 2.29
C PHE A 13 -41.25 28.05 3.25
N VAL A 14 -40.05 27.69 3.72
CA VAL A 14 -39.89 26.90 4.94
C VAL A 14 -38.96 27.67 5.86
N ALA A 15 -39.50 27.90 7.05
CA ALA A 15 -39.06 28.88 8.02
C ALA A 15 -37.61 28.65 8.51
N PHE A 16 -36.92 29.77 8.62
CA PHE A 16 -35.66 29.91 9.32
C PHE A 16 -35.90 29.69 10.82
N ALA A 17 -35.44 28.56 11.36
CA ALA A 17 -35.29 28.37 12.80
C ALA A 17 -33.79 28.39 13.13
N CYS A 18 -33.38 29.45 13.82
CA CYS A 18 -32.08 29.61 14.47
C CYS A 18 -31.70 28.37 15.29
N GLY A 19 -30.46 27.89 15.16
CA GLY A 19 -29.91 26.94 16.10
C GLY A 19 -28.59 26.32 15.67
N CYS A 20 -27.49 26.90 16.17
CA CYS A 20 -26.18 26.27 16.39
C CYS A 20 -25.32 25.93 15.16
N PHE A 21 -24.09 26.46 15.19
CA PHE A 21 -22.94 26.07 14.38
C PHE A 21 -22.75 24.54 14.40
N GLY A 22 -23.31 23.85 13.41
CA GLY A 22 -22.97 22.47 13.09
C GLY A 22 -21.81 22.46 12.12
N LYS A 23 -20.66 21.95 12.56
CA LYS A 23 -19.59 21.49 11.65
C LYS A 23 -20.26 20.66 10.56
N GLN A 24 -20.00 20.97 9.29
CA GLN A 24 -20.30 20.04 8.20
C GLN A 24 -19.50 18.77 8.47
N ASP A 25 -20.12 17.79 9.12
CA ASP A 25 -19.75 16.40 8.94
C ASP A 25 -19.94 16.12 7.45
N VAL A 26 -18.81 16.10 6.74
CA VAL A 26 -18.73 15.45 5.43
C VAL A 26 -19.20 14.03 5.70
N GLN A 27 -20.44 13.73 5.34
CA GLN A 27 -20.94 12.37 5.30
C GLN A 27 -19.99 11.60 4.39
N ARG A 28 -19.05 10.91 5.02
CA ARG A 28 -18.28 9.83 4.44
C ARG A 28 -19.35 8.85 3.98
N THR A 29 -19.62 8.83 2.68
CA THR A 29 -20.44 7.78 2.11
C THR A 29 -19.72 6.48 2.44
N ASP A 30 -20.23 5.78 3.45
CA ASP A 30 -19.88 4.40 3.75
C ASP A 30 -20.32 3.57 2.53
N GLY A 31 -19.44 3.55 1.52
CA GLY A 31 -19.48 2.54 0.49
C GLY A 31 -19.40 1.16 1.15
N PRO A 32 -19.78 0.09 0.44
CA PRO A 32 -19.62 -1.26 0.96
C PRO A 32 -18.19 -1.44 1.50
N PRO A 33 -18.02 -2.17 2.62
CA PRO A 33 -16.72 -2.36 3.23
C PRO A 33 -15.74 -2.84 2.14
N PRO A 34 -14.52 -2.28 2.08
CA PRO A 34 -13.55 -2.68 1.09
C PRO A 34 -13.41 -4.20 1.15
N SER A 35 -13.49 -4.87 0.00
CA SER A 35 -13.34 -6.32 -0.01
C SER A 35 -12.03 -6.71 0.69
N PRO A 36 -11.92 -7.91 1.28
CA PRO A 36 -10.69 -8.33 1.95
C PRO A 36 -9.44 -8.10 1.08
N THR A 37 -9.55 -8.33 -0.24
CA THR A 37 -8.50 -8.02 -1.22
C THR A 37 -8.11 -6.55 -1.30
N HIS A 38 -9.06 -5.61 -1.26
CA HIS A 38 -8.77 -4.18 -1.24
C HIS A 38 -8.08 -3.75 0.05
N ALA A 39 -8.57 -4.25 1.20
CA ALA A 39 -7.98 -3.98 2.50
C ALA A 39 -6.55 -4.53 2.59
N TYR A 40 -6.32 -5.74 2.06
CA TYR A 40 -5.02 -6.38 2.00
C TYR A 40 -4.05 -5.59 1.11
N TRP A 41 -4.47 -5.22 -0.11
CA TRP A 41 -3.67 -4.40 -1.02
C TRP A 41 -3.26 -3.07 -0.38
N LYS A 42 -4.22 -2.37 0.25
CA LYS A 42 -3.95 -1.10 0.92
C LYS A 42 -2.91 -1.26 2.03
N GLN A 43 -3.08 -2.24 2.93
CA GLN A 43 -2.14 -2.47 4.01
C GLN A 43 -0.75 -2.87 3.51
N ALA A 44 -0.67 -3.79 2.53
CA ALA A 44 0.61 -4.16 1.92
C ALA A 44 1.30 -2.95 1.27
N SER A 45 0.54 -2.07 0.60
CA SER A 45 1.05 -0.82 0.03
C SER A 45 1.62 0.11 1.10
N GLU A 46 0.89 0.30 2.20
CA GLU A 46 1.30 1.17 3.32
C GLU A 46 2.55 0.64 4.04
N ILE A 47 2.65 -0.68 4.22
CA ILE A 47 3.85 -1.33 4.78
C ILE A 47 5.06 -1.09 3.89
N LEU A 48 4.91 -1.34 2.58
CA LEU A 48 6.00 -1.21 1.61
C LEU A 48 6.40 0.24 1.30
N ALA A 49 5.51 1.21 1.53
CA ALA A 49 5.78 2.64 1.35
C ALA A 49 6.64 3.25 2.48
N ARG A 50 6.86 2.53 3.58
CA ARG A 50 7.74 2.98 4.67
C ARG A 50 9.16 3.21 4.14
N LYS A 51 9.82 4.23 4.69
CA LYS A 51 11.18 4.63 4.33
C LYS A 51 12.13 4.37 5.50
N PRO A 52 13.43 4.16 5.24
CA PRO A 52 14.38 3.99 6.32
C PRO A 52 14.61 5.33 7.03
N ASP A 53 14.85 5.28 8.34
CA ASP A 53 15.07 6.49 9.16
C ASP A 53 16.41 7.18 8.84
N ALA A 54 17.32 6.48 8.18
CA ALA A 54 18.61 7.00 7.73
C ALA A 54 19.09 6.28 6.46
N GLU A 55 19.95 6.93 5.68
CA GLU A 55 20.60 6.36 4.49
C GLU A 55 21.80 5.48 4.86
N THR A 56 21.55 4.46 5.69
CA THR A 56 22.59 3.53 6.15
C THR A 56 22.13 2.08 6.01
N MET A 57 23.07 1.15 5.85
CA MET A 57 22.75 -0.27 5.77
C MET A 57 21.98 -0.78 7.00
N PRO A 58 22.35 -0.47 8.26
CA PRO A 58 21.58 -0.90 9.42
C PRO A 58 20.14 -0.39 9.42
N ALA A 59 19.92 0.89 9.09
CA ALA A 59 18.57 1.46 9.02
C ALA A 59 17.74 0.81 7.90
N TYR A 60 18.36 0.53 6.75
CA TYR A 60 17.71 -0.20 5.66
C TYR A 60 17.32 -1.63 6.07
N VAL A 61 18.22 -2.37 6.71
CA VAL A 61 17.95 -3.75 7.16
C VAL A 61 16.85 -3.77 8.24
N ALA A 62 16.85 -2.80 9.15
CA ALA A 62 15.79 -2.64 10.14
C ALA A 62 14.43 -2.39 9.47
N LEU A 63 14.38 -1.52 8.45
CA LEU A 63 13.17 -1.30 7.66
C LEU A 63 12.70 -2.60 7.00
N VAL A 64 13.60 -3.31 6.30
CA VAL A 64 13.24 -4.56 5.62
C VAL A 64 12.65 -5.55 6.62
N ARG A 65 13.24 -5.70 7.81
CA ARG A 65 12.72 -6.58 8.87
C ARG A 65 11.30 -6.18 9.29
N VAL A 66 11.09 -4.91 9.60
CA VAL A 66 9.76 -4.38 9.97
C VAL A 66 8.73 -4.58 8.86
N GLN A 67 9.12 -4.40 7.59
CA GLN A 67 8.23 -4.63 6.45
C GLN A 67 7.88 -6.11 6.33
N THR A 68 8.88 -7.00 6.35
CA THR A 68 8.69 -8.44 6.23
C THR A 68 7.78 -8.98 7.34
N ASP A 69 8.02 -8.58 8.59
CA ASP A 69 7.22 -9.03 9.73
C ASP A 69 5.77 -8.53 9.62
N ALA A 70 5.56 -7.25 9.31
CA ALA A 70 4.21 -6.71 9.12
C ALA A 70 3.46 -7.35 7.95
N LEU A 71 4.15 -7.72 6.86
CA LEU A 71 3.53 -8.42 5.73
C LEU A 71 3.08 -9.85 6.09
N ARG A 72 3.83 -10.54 6.96
CA ARG A 72 3.46 -11.90 7.44
C ARG A 72 2.21 -11.89 8.31
N GLU A 73 1.97 -10.80 9.02
CA GLU A 73 0.83 -10.65 9.93
C GLU A 73 -0.47 -10.28 9.20
N LEU A 74 -0.43 -10.04 7.88
CA LEU A 74 -1.63 -9.70 7.13
C LEU A 74 -2.61 -10.89 7.03
N PRO A 75 -3.91 -10.68 7.31
CA PRO A 75 -4.91 -11.73 7.20
C PRO A 75 -5.17 -12.10 5.74
N THR A 76 -5.16 -13.39 5.43
CA THR A 76 -5.32 -13.89 4.05
C THR A 76 -6.75 -14.33 3.71
N ASP A 77 -7.66 -14.36 4.69
CA ASP A 77 -9.00 -14.89 4.51
C ASP A 77 -9.82 -14.07 3.51
N GLY A 78 -10.32 -14.73 2.46
CA GLY A 78 -11.10 -14.09 1.41
C GLY A 78 -10.30 -13.15 0.50
N VAL A 79 -8.96 -13.20 0.53
CA VAL A 79 -8.07 -12.40 -0.33
C VAL A 79 -7.77 -13.14 -1.64
N ASP A 80 -7.61 -12.39 -2.73
CA ASP A 80 -7.17 -12.90 -4.03
C ASP A 80 -5.85 -13.69 -3.91
N ALA A 81 -5.85 -14.93 -4.37
CA ALA A 81 -4.72 -15.85 -4.24
C ALA A 81 -3.45 -15.37 -4.97
N GLU A 82 -3.59 -14.64 -6.09
CA GLU A 82 -2.45 -14.09 -6.82
C GLU A 82 -1.78 -12.96 -6.01
N LEU A 83 -2.59 -12.15 -5.32
CA LEU A 83 -2.09 -11.11 -4.43
C LEU A 83 -1.37 -11.70 -3.21
N ILE A 84 -1.94 -12.74 -2.58
CA ILE A 84 -1.28 -13.47 -1.48
C ILE A 84 0.07 -14.02 -1.96
N ALA A 85 0.09 -14.72 -3.09
CA ALA A 85 1.30 -15.32 -3.64
C ALA A 85 2.38 -14.28 -3.97
N ALA A 86 2.00 -13.12 -4.49
CA ALA A 86 2.92 -12.04 -4.78
C ALA A 86 3.51 -11.41 -3.51
N VAL A 87 2.71 -11.20 -2.46
CA VAL A 87 3.22 -10.73 -1.15
C VAL A 87 4.13 -11.76 -0.50
N ALA A 88 3.78 -13.05 -0.55
CA ALA A 88 4.64 -14.13 -0.07
C ALA A 88 5.98 -14.18 -0.81
N SER A 89 5.98 -13.90 -2.12
CA SER A 89 7.21 -13.78 -2.92
C SER A 89 8.07 -12.58 -2.48
N VAL A 90 7.46 -11.44 -2.14
CA VAL A 90 8.19 -10.29 -1.57
C VAL A 90 8.82 -10.66 -0.24
N ILE A 91 8.05 -11.25 0.69
CA ILE A 91 8.53 -11.72 2.01
C ILE A 91 9.76 -12.62 1.84
N LYS A 92 9.67 -13.65 0.99
CA LYS A 92 10.79 -14.57 0.74
C LYS A 92 12.05 -13.87 0.20
N CYS A 93 11.89 -12.87 -0.65
CA CYS A 93 13.02 -12.13 -1.19
C CYS A 93 13.65 -11.19 -0.15
N GLU A 94 12.83 -10.57 0.70
CA GLU A 94 13.29 -9.74 1.81
C GLU A 94 14.00 -10.56 2.90
N GLU A 95 13.50 -11.76 3.22
CA GLU A 95 14.19 -12.71 4.09
C GLU A 95 15.60 -13.05 3.59
N ASP A 96 15.77 -13.18 2.27
CA ASP A 96 17.10 -13.39 1.69
C ASP A 96 18.01 -12.18 1.92
N VAL A 97 17.49 -10.96 1.77
CA VAL A 97 18.23 -9.73 2.10
C VAL A 97 18.65 -9.71 3.56
N LEU A 98 17.73 -10.04 4.48
CA LEU A 98 18.01 -10.10 5.92
C LEU A 98 19.09 -11.13 6.25
N ARG A 99 18.97 -12.33 5.68
CA ARG A 99 19.96 -13.41 5.86
C ARG A 99 21.34 -13.00 5.34
N ARG A 100 21.42 -12.31 4.19
CA ARG A 100 22.68 -11.80 3.66
C ARG A 100 23.25 -10.66 4.51
N ALA A 101 22.41 -9.85 5.13
CA ALA A 101 22.85 -8.82 6.07
C ALA A 101 23.39 -9.42 7.37
N GLU A 102 22.78 -10.48 7.89
CA GLU A 102 23.23 -11.21 9.07
C GLU A 102 24.59 -11.88 8.85
N MET A 103 24.86 -12.41 7.65
CA MET A 103 26.19 -12.95 7.30
C MET A 103 27.34 -11.95 7.43
N VAL A 104 27.03 -10.65 7.48
CA VAL A 104 28.00 -9.57 7.65
C VAL A 104 27.79 -8.78 8.94
N ASP A 105 27.06 -9.34 9.91
CA ASP A 105 26.73 -8.71 11.20
C ASP A 105 26.07 -7.33 11.04
N ASN A 106 25.34 -7.11 9.94
CA ASN A 106 24.80 -5.81 9.55
C ASN A 106 25.87 -4.70 9.41
N ASN A 107 27.15 -5.06 9.28
CA ASN A 107 28.26 -4.14 9.21
C ASN A 107 28.71 -3.94 7.75
N PRO A 108 28.53 -2.73 7.17
CA PRO A 108 28.90 -2.46 5.79
C PRO A 108 30.42 -2.55 5.53
N ALA A 109 31.27 -2.48 6.56
CA ALA A 109 32.71 -2.68 6.39
C ALA A 109 33.04 -4.10 5.92
N ARG A 110 32.33 -5.11 6.41
CA ARG A 110 32.49 -6.52 6.02
C ARG A 110 32.18 -6.78 4.55
N LEU A 111 31.26 -6.01 3.96
CA LEU A 111 30.99 -6.08 2.51
C LEU A 111 32.18 -5.57 1.69
N LYS A 112 32.97 -4.63 2.22
CA LYS A 112 34.16 -4.12 1.53
C LYS A 112 35.33 -5.11 1.59
N GLU A 113 35.33 -5.99 2.60
CA GLU A 113 36.35 -7.01 2.81
C GLU A 113 36.17 -8.22 1.86
N SER A 114 34.97 -8.44 1.30
CA SER A 114 34.69 -9.56 0.40
C SER A 114 33.75 -9.18 -0.75
N LYS A 115 34.28 -9.28 -1.98
CA LYS A 115 33.51 -9.08 -3.21
C LYS A 115 32.34 -10.06 -3.32
N GLU A 116 32.51 -11.30 -2.88
CA GLU A 116 31.45 -12.31 -2.90
C GLU A 116 30.29 -11.91 -2.00
N LEU A 117 30.57 -11.46 -0.77
CA LEU A 117 29.54 -10.99 0.16
C LEU A 117 28.83 -9.74 -0.37
N ALA A 118 29.59 -8.78 -0.92
CA ALA A 118 29.04 -7.60 -1.56
C ALA A 118 28.11 -7.94 -2.74
N MET A 119 28.53 -8.83 -3.64
CA MET A 119 27.73 -9.25 -4.78
C MET A 119 26.48 -10.04 -4.34
N GLY A 120 26.62 -10.91 -3.34
CA GLY A 120 25.51 -11.65 -2.76
C GLY A 120 24.44 -10.74 -2.17
N PHE A 121 24.84 -9.76 -1.36
CA PHE A 121 23.94 -8.77 -0.78
C PHE A 121 23.30 -7.88 -1.86
N ALA A 122 24.07 -7.39 -2.83
CA ALA A 122 23.55 -6.58 -3.92
C ALA A 122 22.54 -7.35 -4.78
N ASN A 123 22.80 -8.61 -5.09
CA ASN A 123 21.88 -9.43 -5.86
C ASN A 123 20.58 -9.71 -5.09
N ALA A 124 20.64 -10.00 -3.79
CA ALA A 124 19.45 -10.18 -2.96
C ALA A 124 18.56 -8.92 -2.99
N ASN A 125 19.17 -7.73 -2.81
CA ASN A 125 18.46 -6.45 -2.88
C ASN A 125 17.81 -6.22 -4.25
N ARG A 126 18.51 -6.55 -5.34
CA ARG A 126 17.97 -6.46 -6.70
C ARG A 126 16.76 -7.38 -6.87
N VAL A 127 16.85 -8.63 -6.42
CA VAL A 127 15.74 -9.60 -6.53
C VAL A 127 14.54 -9.16 -5.70
N ALA A 128 14.74 -8.65 -4.49
CA ALA A 128 13.68 -8.07 -3.65
C ALA A 128 13.04 -6.83 -4.29
N THR A 129 13.84 -5.99 -4.96
CA THR A 129 13.31 -4.84 -5.71
C THR A 129 12.43 -5.30 -6.88
N GLU A 130 12.86 -6.31 -7.63
CA GLU A 130 12.10 -6.87 -8.75
C GLU A 130 10.84 -7.62 -8.29
N SER A 131 10.84 -8.27 -7.11
CA SER A 131 9.61 -8.85 -6.55
C SER A 131 8.60 -7.77 -6.15
N LYS A 132 9.06 -6.68 -5.51
CA LYS A 132 8.21 -5.51 -5.23
C LYS A 132 7.62 -4.93 -6.50
N LYS A 133 8.41 -4.70 -7.56
CA LYS A 133 7.92 -4.22 -8.86
C LYS A 133 6.83 -5.13 -9.46
N ARG A 134 7.02 -6.45 -9.38
CA ARG A 134 6.02 -7.43 -9.85
C ARG A 134 4.72 -7.35 -9.05
N LEU A 135 4.80 -7.19 -7.73
CA LEU A 135 3.61 -6.92 -6.90
C LEU A 135 2.89 -5.64 -7.32
N LYS A 136 3.62 -4.54 -7.54
CA LYS A 136 3.03 -3.28 -8.03
C LYS A 136 2.32 -3.46 -9.39
N ALA A 137 2.90 -4.27 -10.27
CA ALA A 137 2.36 -4.57 -11.59
C ALA A 137 1.07 -5.40 -11.58
N LEU A 138 0.66 -5.98 -10.44
CA LEU A 138 -0.63 -6.68 -10.32
C LEU A 138 -1.83 -5.73 -10.31
N GLN A 139 -1.64 -4.45 -10.01
CA GLN A 139 -2.72 -3.49 -9.84
C GLN A 139 -3.75 -3.49 -11.00
N PRO A 140 -3.36 -3.48 -12.30
CA PRO A 140 -4.34 -3.47 -13.39
C PRO A 140 -5.17 -4.76 -13.47
N ALA A 141 -4.54 -5.90 -13.18
CA ALA A 141 -5.21 -7.19 -13.16
C ALA A 141 -6.21 -7.28 -11.99
N LEU A 142 -5.82 -6.79 -10.81
CA LEU A 142 -6.70 -6.69 -9.65
C LEU A 142 -7.88 -5.75 -9.92
N ASN A 143 -7.63 -4.57 -10.50
CA ASN A 143 -8.70 -3.65 -10.91
C ASN A 143 -9.68 -4.32 -11.89
N THR A 144 -9.17 -5.07 -12.87
CA THR A 144 -10.02 -5.80 -13.82
C THR A 144 -10.88 -6.86 -13.13
N ARG A 145 -10.31 -7.65 -12.21
CA ARG A 145 -11.02 -8.76 -11.54
C ARG A 145 -12.00 -8.32 -10.47
N HIS A 146 -11.69 -7.23 -9.77
CA HIS A 146 -12.40 -6.80 -8.54
C HIS A 146 -13.17 -5.48 -8.72
N GLY A 147 -13.32 -4.99 -9.95
CA GLY A 147 -14.18 -3.85 -10.27
C GLY A 147 -13.56 -2.47 -10.04
N GLY A 148 -12.23 -2.36 -10.04
CA GLY A 148 -11.49 -1.12 -9.80
C GLY A 148 -11.15 -0.88 -8.33
N GLY A 149 -10.69 0.32 -7.97
CA GLY A 149 -10.48 0.74 -6.58
C GLY A 149 -9.10 0.47 -5.97
N PHE A 150 -8.21 -0.25 -6.68
CA PHE A 150 -6.84 -0.48 -6.23
C PHE A 150 -5.97 0.72 -6.60
N ALA A 151 -5.51 1.49 -5.60
CA ALA A 151 -4.60 2.60 -5.80
C ALA A 151 -3.18 2.12 -6.17
N PRO A 152 -2.39 2.89 -6.96
CA PRO A 152 -1.00 2.51 -7.26
C PRO A 152 -0.15 2.45 -6.00
N MET A 153 0.72 1.44 -5.90
CA MET A 153 1.73 1.36 -4.85
C MET A 153 2.86 2.35 -5.11
N VAL A 154 3.19 3.16 -4.11
CA VAL A 154 4.29 4.15 -4.17
C VAL A 154 5.64 3.47 -3.98
#